data_AF-A0A9P1AFK2-F1
#
_entry.id   AF-A0A9P1AFK2-F1
#
_cell.length_a   1.000
_cell.length_b   1.000
_cell.length_c   1.000
_cell.angle_alpha   90.00
_cell.angle_beta   90.00
_cell.angle_gamma   90.00
#
_symmetry.space_group_name_H-M   'P 1'
#
loop_
_entity.id
_entity.type
_entity.pdbx_description
1 polymer ?
#
loop_
_entity_poly.entity_id
_entity_poly.type
_entity_poly.pdbx_seq_one_letter_code
_entity_poly.pdbx_strand_id
1 'polypeptide(L)'
;MVECMTTAGASESHSTQLANVLLEGDIRGHYSHGLNRLDIRRNFCMDLAIKKAKDAGIGWVVAKGSNHYGIAGWYALRAMKQGMLGMSMTNTSPISYPTRSAVPALGTNPISLAAPGTGDDAFVLDMASTTVAIGKVFIRGTSEMSNELGDT
;
A
#
# COMPACT_ATOMS: atom_id res chain seq x y z
N MET A 1 5.07 -16.35 5.90
CA MET A 1 4.29 -15.78 7.02
C MET A 1 4.77 -16.29 8.36
N VAL A 2 4.80 -17.62 8.56
CA VAL A 2 5.41 -18.21 9.75
C VAL A 2 6.84 -17.70 9.93
N GLU A 3 7.67 -17.78 8.89
CA GLU A 3 9.01 -17.16 8.88
C GLU A 3 8.98 -15.68 9.26
N CYS A 4 8.11 -14.87 8.64
CA CYS A 4 8.04 -13.43 8.95
C CYS A 4 7.72 -13.15 10.43
N MET A 5 6.84 -13.95 11.03
CA MET A 5 6.47 -13.82 12.44
C MET A 5 7.59 -14.33 13.37
N THR A 6 8.25 -15.42 12.98
CA THR A 6 9.42 -15.94 13.71
C THR A 6 10.60 -14.97 13.65
N THR A 7 10.85 -14.32 12.51
CA THR A 7 11.85 -13.24 12.37
C THR A 7 11.51 -12.03 13.22
N ALA A 8 10.22 -11.75 13.46
CA ALA A 8 9.76 -10.69 14.36
C ALA A 8 9.81 -11.09 15.86
N GLY A 9 10.33 -12.28 16.19
CA GLY A 9 10.53 -12.74 17.57
C GLY A 9 9.38 -13.58 18.15
N ALA A 10 8.36 -13.95 17.36
CA ALA A 10 7.31 -14.86 17.82
C ALA A 10 7.80 -16.33 17.81
N SER A 11 7.29 -17.15 18.73
CA SER A 11 7.56 -18.58 18.73
C SER A 11 6.95 -19.24 17.48
N GLU A 12 7.64 -20.24 16.92
CA GLU A 12 7.19 -20.93 15.70
C GLU A 12 5.80 -21.54 15.83
N SER A 13 5.46 -22.06 17.02
CA SER A 13 4.13 -22.60 17.32
C SER A 13 3.04 -21.52 17.25
N HIS A 14 3.26 -20.35 17.84
CA HIS A 14 2.33 -19.22 17.78
C HIS A 14 2.24 -18.63 16.36
N SER A 15 3.38 -18.50 15.68
CA SER A 15 3.46 -18.04 14.28
C SER A 15 2.61 -18.93 13.37
N THR A 16 2.67 -20.25 13.56
CA THR A 16 1.89 -21.23 12.78
C THR A 16 0.40 -21.13 13.08
N GLN A 17 0.02 -21.05 14.35
CA GLN A 17 -1.40 -20.91 14.73
C GLN A 17 -2.02 -19.61 14.18
N LEU A 18 -1.32 -18.48 14.36
CA LEU A 18 -1.79 -17.19 13.86
C LEU A 18 -1.83 -17.17 12.33
N ALA A 19 -0.84 -17.78 11.66
CA ALA A 19 -0.86 -17.94 10.21
C ALA A 19 -2.08 -18.72 9.73
N ASN A 20 -2.40 -19.86 10.36
CA ASN A 20 -3.56 -20.68 9.99
C ASN A 20 -4.88 -19.92 10.17
N VAL A 21 -5.07 -19.22 11.29
CA VAL A 21 -6.29 -18.44 11.53
C VAL A 21 -6.47 -17.34 10.48
N LEU A 22 -5.39 -16.64 10.13
CA LEU A 22 -5.44 -15.56 9.16
C LEU A 22 -5.61 -16.08 7.72
N LEU A 23 -5.03 -17.24 7.40
CA LEU A 23 -5.23 -17.91 6.11
C LEU A 23 -6.68 -18.39 5.97
N GLU A 24 -7.22 -19.05 7.00
CA GLU A 24 -8.62 -19.49 7.04
C GLU A 24 -9.58 -18.31 6.91
N GLY A 25 -9.26 -17.17 7.53
CA GLY A 25 -10.02 -15.93 7.35
C GLY A 25 -10.09 -15.48 5.89
N ASP A 26 -8.96 -15.52 5.16
CA ASP A 26 -8.92 -15.20 3.74
C ASP A 26 -9.65 -16.26 2.88
N ILE A 27 -9.44 -17.55 3.16
CA ILE A 27 -10.08 -18.67 2.43
C ILE A 27 -11.61 -18.59 2.55
N ARG A 28 -12.12 -18.29 3.74
CA ARG A 28 -13.56 -18.19 4.02
C ARG A 28 -14.18 -16.86 3.56
N GLY A 29 -13.39 -15.94 3.02
CA GLY A 29 -13.85 -14.63 2.54
C GLY A 29 -14.03 -13.58 3.64
N HIS A 30 -13.61 -13.85 4.89
CA HIS A 30 -13.57 -12.88 5.98
C HIS A 30 -12.30 -12.03 5.93
N TYR A 31 -12.09 -11.36 4.81
CA TYR A 31 -10.86 -10.63 4.51
C TYR A 31 -10.51 -9.56 5.55
N SER A 32 -11.49 -8.97 6.26
CA SER A 32 -11.23 -7.99 7.34
C SER A 32 -10.56 -8.59 8.58
N HIS A 33 -10.62 -9.91 8.73
CA HIS A 33 -10.05 -10.67 9.86
C HIS A 33 -8.93 -11.61 9.43
N GLY A 34 -8.67 -11.76 8.13
CA GLY A 34 -7.57 -12.53 7.56
C GLY A 34 -6.28 -11.73 7.39
N LEU A 35 -5.48 -12.07 6.37
CA LEU A 35 -4.14 -11.51 6.18
C LEU A 35 -4.11 -10.00 5.96
N ASN A 36 -5.24 -9.38 5.61
CA ASN A 36 -5.32 -7.92 5.45
C ASN A 36 -5.12 -7.10 6.72
N ARG A 37 -5.20 -7.72 7.90
CA ARG A 37 -4.82 -7.04 9.14
C ARG A 37 -3.31 -6.86 9.24
N LEU A 38 -2.54 -7.57 8.42
CA LEU A 38 -1.10 -7.52 8.44
C LEU A 38 -0.58 -6.79 7.21
N ASP A 39 0.37 -5.88 7.43
CA ASP A 39 1.14 -5.26 6.35
C ASP A 39 1.93 -6.28 5.52
N ILE A 40 2.17 -7.47 6.08
CA ILE A 40 2.87 -8.59 5.46
C ILE A 40 2.27 -8.95 4.09
N ARG A 41 0.94 -8.88 3.92
CA ARG A 41 0.30 -9.24 2.65
C ARG A 41 0.78 -8.37 1.48
N ARG A 42 1.07 -7.08 1.73
CA ARG A 42 1.50 -6.13 0.68
C ARG A 42 2.95 -6.32 0.30
N ASN A 43 3.81 -6.49 1.32
CA ASN A 43 5.22 -6.81 1.10
C ASN A 43 5.37 -8.12 0.33
N PHE A 44 4.60 -9.15 0.71
CA PHE A 44 4.58 -10.42 0.00
C PHE A 44 4.20 -10.26 -1.48
N CYS A 45 3.19 -9.43 -1.80
CA CYS A 45 2.79 -9.21 -3.20
C CYS A 45 3.92 -8.58 -4.03
N MET A 46 4.59 -7.56 -3.50
CA MET A 46 5.71 -6.91 -4.19
C MET A 46 6.92 -7.85 -4.30
N ASP A 47 7.25 -8.57 -3.23
CA ASP A 47 8.37 -9.52 -3.23
C ASP A 47 8.13 -10.67 -4.23
N LEU A 48 6.88 -11.14 -4.34
CA LEU A 48 6.47 -12.11 -5.35
C LEU A 48 6.56 -11.55 -6.77
N ALA A 49 6.18 -10.28 -6.98
CA ALA A 49 6.32 -9.61 -8.27
C ALA A 49 7.80 -9.51 -8.69
N ILE A 50 8.67 -9.09 -7.77
CA ILE A 50 10.12 -9.06 -7.97
C ILE A 50 10.67 -10.44 -8.31
N LYS A 51 10.26 -11.48 -7.58
CA LYS A 51 10.68 -12.86 -7.86
C LYS A 51 10.31 -13.29 -9.28
N LYS A 52 9.05 -13.08 -9.68
CA LYS A 52 8.58 -13.39 -11.04
C LYS A 52 9.32 -12.58 -12.11
N ALA A 53 9.61 -11.31 -11.83
CA ALA A 53 10.33 -10.45 -12.76
C ALA A 53 11.79 -10.89 -12.95
N LYS A 54 12.46 -11.41 -11.90
CA LYS A 54 13.80 -11.99 -12.03
C LYS A 54 13.82 -13.23 -12.92
N ASP A 55 12.77 -14.04 -12.88
CA ASP A 55 12.69 -15.28 -13.64
C ASP A 55 12.23 -15.06 -15.10
N ALA A 56 11.29 -14.14 -15.33
CA ALA A 56 10.59 -13.97 -16.61
C ALA A 56 10.78 -12.58 -17.28
N GLY A 57 11.57 -11.69 -16.67
CA GLY A 57 11.78 -10.31 -17.13
C GLY A 57 10.69 -9.32 -16.68
N ILE A 58 9.47 -9.79 -16.43
CA ILE A 58 8.36 -8.98 -15.91
C ILE A 58 7.58 -9.75 -14.84
N GLY A 59 7.13 -9.06 -13.80
CA GLY A 59 6.32 -9.63 -12.73
C GLY A 59 5.14 -8.73 -12.40
N TRP A 60 3.94 -9.28 -12.49
CA TRP A 60 2.70 -8.60 -12.14
C TRP A 60 1.93 -9.40 -11.09
N VAL A 61 1.46 -8.71 -10.05
CA VAL A 61 0.67 -9.30 -8.96
C VAL A 61 -0.49 -8.38 -8.65
N VAL A 62 -1.69 -8.95 -8.56
CA VAL A 62 -2.92 -8.23 -8.19
C VAL A 62 -3.39 -8.77 -6.85
N ALA A 63 -3.55 -7.89 -5.87
CA ALA A 63 -4.19 -8.20 -4.61
C ALA A 63 -5.64 -7.71 -4.61
N LYS A 64 -6.60 -8.61 -4.38
CA LYS A 64 -8.02 -8.27 -4.20
C LYS A 64 -8.41 -8.42 -2.73
N GLY A 65 -9.35 -7.57 -2.31
CA GLY A 65 -9.86 -7.54 -0.95
C GLY A 65 -8.72 -7.27 0.00
N SER A 66 -8.07 -6.12 -0.13
CA SER A 66 -6.99 -5.62 0.72
C SER A 66 -7.43 -4.37 1.48
N ASN A 67 -6.70 -4.02 2.54
CA ASN A 67 -6.91 -2.76 3.28
C ASN A 67 -5.99 -1.64 2.75
N HIS A 68 -6.13 -0.43 3.30
CA HIS A 68 -5.28 0.75 3.04
C HIS A 68 -3.77 0.49 3.17
N TYR A 69 -3.03 0.48 2.07
CA TYR A 69 -1.63 0.01 2.00
C TYR A 69 -0.52 1.01 2.34
N GLY A 70 -0.88 2.17 2.88
CA GLY A 70 0.11 3.16 3.26
C GLY A 70 0.72 3.84 2.03
N ILE A 71 2.04 3.97 2.03
CA ILE A 71 2.79 4.76 1.03
C ILE A 71 3.07 3.88 -0.19
N ALA A 72 2.51 4.24 -1.34
CA ALA A 72 2.69 3.48 -2.58
C ALA A 72 4.17 3.38 -3.00
N GLY A 73 4.92 4.48 -2.81
CA GLY A 73 6.34 4.59 -3.08
C GLY A 73 7.22 3.61 -2.32
N TRP A 74 6.82 3.19 -1.11
CA TRP A 74 7.55 2.18 -0.36
C TRP A 74 7.72 0.88 -1.18
N TYR A 75 6.66 0.46 -1.87
CA TYR A 75 6.68 -0.76 -2.66
C TYR A 75 7.45 -0.60 -3.97
N ALA A 76 7.27 0.53 -4.67
CA ALA A 76 8.01 0.80 -5.90
C ALA A 76 9.53 0.87 -5.64
N LEU A 77 9.94 1.50 -4.54
CA LEU A 77 11.34 1.57 -4.12
C LEU A 77 11.95 0.20 -3.79
N ARG A 78 11.17 -0.77 -3.30
CA ARG A 78 11.67 -2.13 -3.06
C ARG A 78 12.12 -2.81 -4.35
N ALA A 79 11.36 -2.65 -5.43
CA ALA A 79 11.74 -3.19 -6.74
C ALA A 79 12.95 -2.43 -7.33
N MET A 80 12.99 -1.11 -7.15
CA MET A 80 14.15 -0.28 -7.56
C MET A 80 15.45 -0.69 -6.86
N LYS A 81 15.41 -1.00 -5.56
CA LYS A 81 16.56 -1.53 -4.81
C LYS A 81 17.08 -2.87 -5.32
N GLN A 82 16.29 -3.57 -6.14
CA GLN A 82 16.69 -4.81 -6.82
C GLN A 82 17.17 -4.57 -8.26
N GLY A 83 17.39 -3.30 -8.65
CA GLY A 83 17.81 -2.92 -9.99
C GLY A 83 16.70 -2.99 -11.04
N MET A 84 15.43 -2.94 -10.63
CA MET A 84 14.28 -3.11 -11.51
C MET A 84 13.39 -1.86 -11.52
N LEU A 85 12.63 -1.64 -12.59
CA LEU A 85 11.53 -0.68 -12.54
C LEU A 85 10.44 -1.21 -11.62
N GLY A 86 10.05 -0.40 -10.64
CA GLY A 86 8.97 -0.67 -9.69
C GLY A 86 7.72 0.13 -10.00
N MET A 87 6.56 -0.52 -9.94
CA MET A 87 5.26 0.17 -10.04
C MET A 87 4.31 -0.36 -8.97
N SER A 88 3.56 0.54 -8.33
CA SER A 88 2.58 0.20 -7.31
C SER A 88 1.39 1.13 -7.42
N MET A 89 0.18 0.56 -7.35
CA MET A 89 -1.07 1.33 -7.38
C MET A 89 -2.12 0.62 -6.52
N THR A 90 -3.06 1.39 -5.97
CA THR A 90 -4.22 0.85 -5.24
C THR A 90 -5.44 1.67 -5.55
N ASN A 91 -6.63 1.08 -5.41
CA ASN A 91 -7.85 1.85 -5.28
C ASN A 91 -8.13 2.21 -3.82
N THR A 92 -8.95 3.24 -3.61
CA THR A 92 -9.47 3.64 -2.29
C THR A 92 -10.98 3.87 -2.35
N SER A 93 -11.61 4.03 -1.19
CA SER A 93 -13.05 4.33 -1.09
C SER A 93 -13.43 5.58 -1.89
N PRO A 94 -14.65 5.66 -2.44
CA PRO A 94 -15.08 6.79 -3.26
C PRO A 94 -15.17 8.07 -2.41
N ILE A 95 -14.19 8.95 -2.57
CA ILE A 95 -14.06 10.24 -1.86
C ILE A 95 -13.77 11.41 -2.81
N SER A 96 -13.60 11.12 -4.09
CA SER A 96 -13.29 12.06 -5.16
C SER A 96 -14.40 12.08 -6.21
N TYR A 97 -14.63 13.25 -6.78
CA TYR A 97 -15.62 13.52 -7.79
C TYR A 97 -14.99 13.38 -9.18
N PRO A 98 -15.50 12.47 -10.02
CA PRO A 98 -15.15 12.48 -11.44
C PRO A 98 -15.40 13.85 -12.07
N THR A 99 -14.65 14.17 -13.11
CA THR A 99 -14.84 15.40 -13.88
C THR A 99 -16.31 15.53 -14.31
N ARG A 100 -16.96 16.64 -13.94
CA ARG A 100 -18.38 16.95 -14.19
C ARG A 100 -19.40 16.09 -13.42
N SER A 101 -18.99 15.41 -12.35
CA SER A 101 -19.91 14.70 -11.45
C SER A 101 -20.22 15.53 -10.20
N ALA A 102 -21.46 15.45 -9.72
CA ALA A 102 -21.89 15.95 -8.41
C ALA A 102 -21.89 14.86 -7.33
N VAL A 103 -21.57 13.61 -7.69
CA VAL A 103 -21.55 12.45 -6.78
C VAL A 103 -20.12 11.87 -6.73
N PRO A 104 -19.59 11.56 -5.52
CA PRO A 104 -18.28 10.94 -5.40
C PRO A 104 -18.32 9.49 -5.93
N ALA A 105 -17.33 9.13 -6.73
CA ALA A 105 -17.26 7.79 -7.33
C ALA A 105 -15.83 7.24 -7.45
N LEU A 106 -14.80 8.09 -7.25
CA LEU A 106 -13.39 7.69 -7.34
C LEU A 106 -12.69 7.84 -6.01
N GLY A 107 -11.66 7.04 -5.78
CA GLY A 107 -10.74 7.25 -4.66
C GLY A 107 -9.61 8.22 -5.02
N THR A 108 -8.72 8.45 -4.06
CA THR A 108 -7.41 9.09 -4.29
C THR A 108 -6.45 8.23 -5.13
N ASN A 109 -6.76 6.93 -5.27
CA ASN A 109 -6.13 5.94 -6.13
C ASN A 109 -4.66 6.24 -6.50
N PRO A 110 -3.74 6.18 -5.52
CA PRO A 110 -2.37 6.60 -5.75
C PRO A 110 -1.66 5.69 -6.73
N ILE A 111 -0.75 6.29 -7.49
CA ILE A 111 0.14 5.61 -8.42
C ILE A 111 1.57 6.00 -8.05
N SER A 112 2.41 4.99 -7.89
CA SER A 112 3.84 5.17 -7.69
C SER A 112 4.65 4.38 -8.70
N LEU A 113 5.71 5.02 -9.20
CA LEU A 113 6.67 4.45 -10.13
C LEU A 113 8.08 4.81 -9.65
N ALA A 114 8.99 3.84 -9.64
CA ALA A 114 10.38 4.04 -9.30
C ALA A 114 11.27 3.33 -10.32
N ALA A 115 12.31 4.00 -10.80
CA ALA A 115 13.24 3.43 -11.77
C ALA A 115 14.69 3.83 -11.43
N PRO A 116 15.64 2.88 -11.47
CA PRO A 116 17.05 3.21 -11.32
C PRO A 116 17.54 3.97 -12.56
N GLY A 117 18.39 4.98 -12.35
CA GLY A 117 19.06 5.75 -13.40
C GLY A 117 20.51 5.30 -13.60
N THR A 118 21.29 6.14 -14.28
CA THR A 118 22.73 5.91 -14.47
C THR A 118 23.50 6.38 -13.25
N GLY A 119 24.41 5.54 -12.74
CA GLY A 119 25.17 5.85 -11.52
C GLY A 119 24.29 5.81 -10.28
N ASP A 120 24.27 6.90 -9.51
CA ASP A 120 23.49 7.03 -8.27
C ASP A 120 22.13 7.73 -8.48
N ASP A 121 21.75 8.00 -9.74
CA ASP A 121 20.48 8.66 -10.04
C ASP A 121 19.29 7.69 -9.94
N ALA A 122 18.13 8.22 -9.56
CA ALA A 122 16.90 7.45 -9.42
C ALA A 122 15.68 8.33 -9.69
N PHE A 123 14.75 7.82 -10.50
CA PHE A 123 13.46 8.44 -10.71
C PHE A 123 12.44 7.83 -9.75
N VAL A 124 11.75 8.65 -8.96
CA VAL A 124 10.69 8.22 -8.05
C VAL A 124 9.50 9.16 -8.14
N LEU A 125 8.37 8.61 -8.55
CA LEU A 125 7.05 9.24 -8.53
C LEU A 125 6.20 8.54 -7.46
N ASP A 126 5.59 9.30 -6.56
CA ASP A 126 4.53 8.82 -5.67
C ASP A 126 3.48 9.92 -5.56
N MET A 127 2.33 9.70 -6.21
CA MET A 127 1.28 10.71 -6.29
C MET A 127 -0.12 10.11 -6.09
N ALA A 128 -0.99 10.88 -5.44
CA ALA A 128 -2.43 10.64 -5.52
C ALA A 128 -2.95 11.05 -6.90
N SER A 129 -4.04 10.43 -7.37
CA SER A 129 -4.75 10.84 -8.58
C SER A 129 -5.63 12.08 -8.38
N THR A 130 -5.65 12.65 -7.17
CA THR A 130 -6.41 13.85 -6.81
C THR A 130 -5.50 15.07 -6.70
N THR A 131 -6.05 16.25 -6.98
CA THR A 131 -5.32 17.53 -6.92
C THR A 131 -4.69 17.80 -5.56
N VAL A 132 -5.36 17.38 -4.48
CA VAL A 132 -4.87 17.52 -3.10
C VAL A 132 -5.13 16.20 -2.37
N ALA A 133 -4.19 15.79 -1.52
CA ALA A 133 -4.39 14.68 -0.61
C ALA A 133 -5.39 15.09 0.48
N ILE A 134 -6.34 14.20 0.82
CA ILE A 134 -7.38 14.52 1.82
C ILE A 134 -6.78 14.93 3.17
N GLY A 135 -5.62 14.37 3.54
CA GLY A 135 -4.89 14.75 4.75
C GLY A 135 -4.48 16.22 4.79
N LYS A 136 -4.10 16.82 3.64
CA LYS A 136 -3.79 18.26 3.58
C LYS A 136 -5.03 19.12 3.82
N VAL A 137 -6.19 18.69 3.34
CA VAL A 137 -7.48 19.36 3.58
C VAL A 137 -7.87 19.27 5.05
N PHE A 138 -7.74 18.09 5.67
CA PHE A 138 -8.02 17.92 7.09
C PHE A 138 -7.11 18.76 7.98
N ILE A 139 -5.79 18.73 7.76
CA ILE A 139 -4.82 19.53 8.54
C ILE A 139 -5.13 21.02 8.43
N ARG A 140 -5.52 21.49 7.24
CA ARG A 140 -5.91 22.89 7.05
C ARG A 140 -7.19 23.23 7.81
N GLY A 141 -8.21 22.37 7.73
CA GLY A 141 -9.46 22.54 8.48
C GLY A 141 -9.25 22.56 10.00
N THR A 142 -8.40 21.70 10.57
CA THR A 142 -8.06 21.76 12.00
C THR A 142 -7.24 22.99 12.36
N SER A 143 -6.33 23.43 11.49
CA SER A 143 -5.55 24.67 11.73
C SER A 143 -6.39 25.94 11.66
N GLU A 144 -7.44 25.94 10.84
CA GLU A 144 -8.42 27.04 10.77
C GLU A 144 -9.33 27.01 12.00
N MET A 145 -9.76 25.82 12.44
CA MET A 145 -10.53 25.66 13.67
C MET A 145 -9.72 26.00 14.95
N SER A 146 -8.41 25.72 14.98
CA SER A 146 -7.54 26.15 16.08
C SER A 146 -7.28 27.65 16.09
N ASN A 147 -7.24 28.29 14.91
CA ASN A 147 -7.14 29.75 14.80
C ASN A 147 -8.45 30.46 15.16
N GLU A 148 -9.61 29.83 14.94
CA GLU A 148 -10.92 30.35 15.38
C GLU A 148 -11.18 30.14 16.88
N LEU A 149 -10.59 29.11 17.50
CA LEU A 149 -10.79 28.79 18.92
C LEU A 149 -9.85 29.51 19.88
N GLY A 150 -8.84 30.23 19.39
CA GLY A 150 -8.00 31.13 20.19
C GLY A 150 -7.13 30.42 21.24
N ASP A 151 -5.82 30.67 21.17
CA ASP A 151 -5.00 30.72 22.38
C ASP A 151 -5.67 31.72 23.35
N THR A 152 -6.25 31.20 24.43
CA THR A 152 -6.50 31.92 25.69
C THR A 152 -5.62 31.33 26.77
#